data_AF-A0A2P5D0V0-F1
#
_entry.id   AF-A0A2P5D0V0-F1
#
_cell.length_a   1.000
_cell.length_b   1.000
_cell.length_c   1.000
_cell.angle_alpha   90.00
_cell.angle_beta   90.00
_cell.angle_gamma   90.00
#
_symmetry.space_group_name_H-M   'P 1'
#
loop_
_entity.id
_entity.type
_entity.pdbx_description
1 polymer ?
#
loop_
_entity_poly.entity_id
_entity_poly.type
_entity_poly.pdbx_seq_one_letter_code
_entity_poly.pdbx_strand_id
1 'polypeptide(L)'
;MDHTLQESCKEDQFIKCVTIGLLCVQEDPSDRPNMSNIITMLDNDYANLPSPKQPAFVLRRGSSNIASSSSKPETNMEITYTMEEGR
;
A
#
# COMPACT_ATOMS: atom_id res chain seq x y z
N MET A 1 3.78 -13.47 -12.31
CA MET A 1 3.69 -12.07 -12.78
C MET A 1 2.99 -12.10 -14.12
N ASP A 2 2.32 -11.02 -14.51
CA ASP A 2 1.75 -10.94 -15.86
C ASP A 2 2.87 -11.12 -16.90
N HIS A 3 2.69 -12.06 -17.83
CA HIS A 3 3.67 -12.36 -18.87
C HIS A 3 4.00 -11.15 -19.73
N THR A 4 3.03 -10.25 -19.93
CA THR A 4 3.24 -9.00 -20.69
C THR A 4 4.16 -8.02 -19.97
N LEU A 5 4.19 -8.03 -18.64
CA LEU A 5 5.10 -7.20 -17.85
C LEU A 5 6.54 -7.74 -17.85
N GLN A 6 6.69 -9.05 -18.01
CA GLN A 6 7.99 -9.72 -18.00
C GLN A 6 8.82 -9.47 -19.27
N GLU A 7 8.18 -9.19 -20.40
CA GLU A 7 8.88 -8.99 -21.68
C GLU A 7 9.24 -7.53 -21.98
N SER A 8 8.60 -6.57 -21.31
CA SER A 8 8.70 -5.13 -21.62
C SER A 8 9.36 -4.29 -20.52
N CYS A 9 9.39 -4.77 -19.28
CA CYS A 9 9.83 -3.96 -18.14
C CYS A 9 11.22 -4.37 -17.65
N LYS A 10 12.12 -3.39 -17.48
CA LYS A 10 13.36 -3.63 -16.72
C LYS A 10 13.02 -3.79 -15.24
N GLU A 11 13.59 -4.80 -14.59
CA GLU A 11 13.29 -5.16 -13.20
C GLU A 11 13.48 -3.98 -12.23
N ASP A 12 14.54 -3.20 -12.41
CA ASP A 12 14.83 -2.00 -11.64
C ASP A 12 13.72 -0.95 -11.75
N GLN A 13 13.20 -0.71 -12.96
CA GLN A 13 12.09 0.22 -13.17
C GLN A 13 10.78 -0.31 -12.56
N PHE A 14 10.54 -1.61 -12.67
CA PHE A 14 9.37 -2.23 -12.05
C PHE A 14 9.40 -2.05 -10.53
N ILE A 15 10.49 -2.44 -9.88
CA ILE A 15 10.66 -2.32 -8.43
C ILE A 15 10.58 -0.85 -8.00
N LYS A 16 11.18 0.06 -8.78
CA LYS A 16 11.10 1.51 -8.54
C LYS A 16 9.66 2.01 -8.54
N CYS A 17 8.88 1.67 -9.57
CA CYS A 17 7.47 2.05 -9.69
C CYS A 17 6.63 1.48 -8.54
N VAL A 18 6.85 0.22 -8.15
CA VAL A 18 6.16 -0.39 -7.01
C VAL A 18 6.50 0.35 -5.72
N THR A 19 7.78 0.64 -5.44
CA THR A 19 8.20 1.36 -4.25
C THR A 19 7.58 2.75 -4.18
N ILE A 20 7.59 3.52 -5.27
CA ILE A 20 6.95 4.85 -5.33
C ILE A 20 5.43 4.73 -5.10
N GLY A 21 4.78 3.76 -5.74
CA GLY A 21 3.35 3.51 -5.55
C GLY A 21 2.99 3.21 -4.10
N LEU A 22 3.82 2.42 -3.40
CA LEU A 22 3.66 2.12 -1.98
C LEU A 22 3.88 3.36 -1.08
N LEU A 23 4.78 4.28 -1.45
CA LEU A 23 4.98 5.54 -0.74
C LEU A 23 3.77 6.49 -0.89
N CYS A 24 3.05 6.45 -2.03
CA CYS A 24 1.87 7.28 -2.25
C CYS A 24 0.66 6.90 -1.37
N VAL A 25 0.61 5.65 -0.87
CA VAL A 25 -0.51 5.11 -0.10
C VAL A 25 -0.17 4.89 1.38
N GLN A 26 0.82 5.62 1.89
CA GLN A 26 1.17 5.58 3.31
C GLN A 26 0.01 6.00 4.20
N GLU A 27 -0.05 5.37 5.38
CA GLU A 27 -1.07 5.63 6.38
C GLU A 27 -1.05 7.10 6.82
N ASP A 28 0.09 7.58 7.28
CA ASP A 28 0.31 8.99 7.60
C ASP A 28 0.41 9.80 6.29
N PRO A 29 -0.48 10.79 6.07
CA PRO A 29 -0.40 11.67 4.91
C PRO A 29 0.94 12.42 4.79
N SER A 30 1.62 12.66 5.90
CA SER A 30 2.92 13.36 5.95
C SER A 30 4.05 12.53 5.33
N ASP A 31 3.89 11.21 5.27
CA ASP A 31 4.86 10.30 4.65
C ASP A 31 4.66 10.18 3.12
N ARG A 32 3.57 10.72 2.58
CA ARG A 32 3.28 10.63 1.14
C ARG A 32 4.14 11.63 0.37
N PRO A 33 4.84 11.22 -0.69
CA PRO A 33 5.63 12.14 -1.49
C PRO A 33 4.71 13.11 -2.24
N ASN A 34 5.12 14.37 -2.32
CA ASN A 34 4.47 15.33 -3.22
C ASN A 34 4.83 15.04 -4.69
N MET A 35 4.12 15.65 -5.64
CA MET A 35 4.35 15.43 -7.07
C MET A 35 5.77 15.77 -7.53
N SER A 36 6.40 16.83 -6.99
CA SER A 36 7.79 17.14 -7.31
C SER A 36 8.75 16.04 -6.88
N ASN A 37 8.57 15.50 -5.67
CA ASN A 37 9.39 14.40 -5.16
C ASN A 37 9.21 13.14 -6.02
N ILE A 38 7.98 12.84 -6.45
CA ILE A 38 7.70 11.71 -7.34
C ILE A 38 8.46 11.84 -8.67
N ILE A 39 8.46 13.02 -9.29
CA ILE A 39 9.20 13.26 -10.53
C ILE A 39 10.70 13.05 -10.30
N THR A 40 11.26 13.64 -9.24
CA THR A 40 12.67 13.47 -8.90
C THR A 40 13.04 12.00 -8.62
N MET A 41 12.14 11.23 -7.99
CA MET A 41 12.32 9.79 -7.75
C MET A 41 12.26 8.95 -9.04
N LEU A 42 11.47 9.38 -10.03
CA LEU A 42 11.39 8.73 -11.33
C LEU A 42 12.61 9.02 -12.20
N ASP A 43 13.16 10.24 -12.11
CA ASP A 43 14.34 10.65 -12.87
C ASP A 43 15.65 10.08 -12.29
N ASN A 44 15.71 9.85 -10.98
CA ASN A 44 16.88 9.30 -10.31
C ASN A 44 16.92 7.76 -10.29
N ASP A 45 18.10 7.22 -9.97
CA ASP A 45 18.32 5.80 -9.77
C ASP A 45 17.60 5.26 -8.52
N TYR A 46 17.17 4.00 -8.59
CA TYR A 46 16.42 3.31 -7.54
C TYR A 46 17.13 3.32 -6.16
N ALA A 47 18.46 3.36 -6.14
CA ALA A 47 19.28 3.19 -4.94
C ALA A 47 19.01 4.22 -3.82
N ASN A 48 18.34 5.33 -4.13
CA ASN A 48 18.07 6.42 -3.18
C ASN A 48 16.61 6.48 -2.69
N LEU A 49 15.76 5.52 -3.04
CA LEU A 49 14.36 5.53 -2.59
C LEU A 49 14.21 5.10 -1.12
N PRO A 50 13.42 5.83 -0.32
CA PRO A 50 13.08 5.38 1.03
C PRO A 50 12.23 4.12 0.97
N SER A 51 12.42 3.22 1.94
CA SER A 51 11.57 2.05 2.07
C SER A 51 10.17 2.47 2.53
N PRO A 52 9.10 1.94 1.91
CA PRO A 52 7.75 2.19 2.38
C PRO A 52 7.55 1.61 3.79
N LYS A 53 6.80 2.31 4.63
CA LYS A 53 6.32 1.80 5.93
C LYS A 53 5.21 0.76 5.70
N GLN A 54 4.88 0.00 6.75
CA GLN A 54 3.77 -0.94 6.68
C GLN A 54 2.46 -0.19 6.38
N PRO A 55 1.69 -0.60 5.36
CA PRO A 55 0.38 -0.02 5.09
C PRO A 55 -0.56 -0.27 6.28
N ALA A 56 -1.46 0.69 6.54
CA ALA A 56 -2.49 0.60 7.59
C ALA A 56 -3.33 -0.69 7.51
N PHE A 57 -3.47 -1.25 6.31
CA PHE A 57 -4.28 -2.43 6.02
C PHE A 57 -3.45 -3.72 5.91
N VAL A 58 -2.37 -3.87 6.68
CA VAL A 58 -1.94 -5.22 7.00
C VAL A 58 -2.94 -5.75 8.01
N LEU A 59 -3.95 -6.49 7.53
CA LEU A 59 -4.81 -7.31 8.37
C LEU A 59 -3.87 -8.07 9.30
N ARG A 60 -3.79 -7.67 10.58
CA ARG A 60 -3.02 -8.40 11.59
C ARG A 60 -3.77 -9.70 11.77
N ARG A 61 -3.56 -10.67 10.86
CA ARG A 61 -4.07 -12.04 10.99
C ARG A 61 -3.67 -12.42 12.40
N GLY A 62 -4.69 -12.61 13.23
CA GLY A 62 -4.53 -12.75 14.65
C GLY A 62 -3.38 -13.71 14.92
N SER A 63 -2.32 -13.20 15.53
CA SER A 63 -1.35 -14.04 16.22
C SER A 63 -2.10 -14.58 17.44
N SER A 64 -3.03 -15.51 17.22
CA SER A 64 -3.73 -16.20 18.29
C SER A 64 -2.72 -17.18 18.88
N ASN A 65 -1.95 -16.68 19.84
CA ASN A 65 -1.39 -17.47 20.92
C ASN A 65 -1.12 -16.53 22.10
N ILE A 66 -2.12 -16.46 22.96
CA ILE A 66 -2.08 -16.60 24.42
C ILE A 66 -3.19 -15.72 25.00
N ALA A 67 -4.15 -16.39 25.61
CA ALA A 67 -5.29 -15.82 26.31
C ALA A 67 -4.83 -14.79 27.35
N SER A 68 -5.44 -13.60 27.33
CA SER A 68 -5.79 -12.86 28.54
C SER A 68 -6.81 -11.79 28.20
N SER A 69 -7.89 -11.81 28.99
CA SER A 69 -9.10 -11.00 28.88
C SER A 69 -8.82 -9.49 28.80
N SER A 70 -9.35 -8.83 27.77
CA SER A 70 -9.72 -7.42 27.83
C SER A 70 -10.67 -7.14 26.67
N SER A 71 -11.91 -6.78 27.00
CA SER A 71 -12.96 -6.35 26.08
C SER A 71 -12.46 -5.23 25.16
N LYS A 72 -12.35 -5.52 23.87
CA LYS A 72 -12.17 -4.48 22.84
C LYS A 72 -13.36 -4.52 21.89
N PRO A 73 -13.89 -3.34 21.48
CA PRO A 73 -15.03 -3.29 20.59
C PRO A 73 -14.59 -3.89 19.26
N GLU A 74 -15.29 -4.94 18.85
CA GLU A 74 -15.21 -5.46 17.50
C GLU A 74 -15.77 -4.36 16.59
N THR A 75 -14.92 -3.58 15.94
CA THR A 75 -15.37 -2.79 14.80
C THR A 75 -15.63 -3.76 13.66
N ASN A 76 -16.87 -4.24 13.60
CA ASN A 76 -17.45 -4.77 12.39
C ASN A 76 -17.35 -3.69 11.31
N MET A 77 -16.47 -3.88 10.32
CA MET A 77 -16.54 -3.10 9.09
C MET A 77 -17.80 -3.57 8.36
N GLU A 78 -18.94 -2.98 8.72
CA GLU A 78 -20.20 -3.20 8.02
C GLU A 78 -20.02 -2.66 6.60
N ILE A 79 -19.92 -3.57 5.63
CA ILE A 79 -19.93 -3.20 4.22
C ILE A 79 -21.35 -2.75 3.92
N THR A 80 -21.59 -1.44 3.97
CA THR A 80 -22.84 -0.83 3.51
C THR A 80 -22.88 -0.92 2.00
N TYR A 81 -23.67 -1.87 1.47
CA TYR A 81 -24.01 -1.88 0.06
C TYR A 81 -25.16 -0.88 -0.17
N THR A 82 -24.95 0.11 -1.02
CA THR A 82 -26.04 0.95 -1.52
C THR A 82 -26.64 0.24 -2.73
N MET A 83 -27.91 -0.15 -2.65
CA MET A 83 -28.64 -0.66 -3.81
C MET A 83 -28.75 0.46 -4.83
N GLU A 84 -28.12 0.31 -6.00
CA GLU A 84 -28.31 1.19 -7.14
C GLU A 84 -29.62 0.82 -7.84
N GLU A 85 -30.69 1.56 -7.57
CA GLU A 85 -31.98 1.37 -8.24
C GLU A 85 -31.87 1.96 -9.65
N GLY A 86 -31.58 1.08 -10.62
CA GLY A 86 -31.57 1.40 -12.04
C GLY A 86 -32.99 1.78 -12.49
N ARG A 87 -33.13 2.99 -13.03
CA ARG A 87 -34.36 3.46 -13.67
C ARG A 87 -34.30 3.27 -15.18
#